data_AF-A0A8T3M0Y7-F1
#
_entry.id   AF-A0A8T3M0Y7-F1
#
_cell.length_a   1.000
_cell.length_b   1.000
_cell.length_c   1.000
_cell.angle_alpha   90.00
_cell.angle_beta   90.00
_cell.angle_gamma   90.00
#
_symmetry.space_group_name_H-M   'P 1'
#
loop_
_entity.id
_entity.type
_entity.pdbx_description
1 polymer ?
#
loop_
_entity_poly.entity_id
_entity_poly.type
_entity_poly.pdbx_seq_one_letter_code
_entity_poly.pdbx_strand_id
1 'polypeptide(L)'
;MTTSREILALVPIGDDPEVGRWLAALEDGRRDTLRELEGVTPEMLDWYSDAPRNSIGTLLYHIALIEAAWVTEEMLALTDEPSDLAALLPWADRDDGGHLSPADGLSLDAHVRRLAGVRAWVLEHLSSMTNEEFHRVRSFERYEAAPDWAIHHILQHEAEHRSHIALLRDTFAAR
;
A
#
# COMPACT_ATOMS: atom_id res chain seq x y z
N MET A 1 -32.48 -19.33 -13.08
CA MET A 1 -31.05 -19.04 -12.92
C MET A 1 -30.86 -18.60 -11.47
N THR A 2 -30.32 -19.47 -10.62
CA THR A 2 -29.93 -19.10 -9.26
C THR A 2 -28.71 -18.21 -9.36
N THR A 3 -28.88 -16.93 -9.06
CA THR A 3 -27.75 -16.02 -8.85
C THR A 3 -26.96 -16.55 -7.66
N SER A 4 -25.75 -17.07 -7.94
CA SER A 4 -24.82 -17.44 -6.87
C SER A 4 -24.54 -16.17 -6.06
N ARG A 5 -24.77 -16.23 -4.75
CA ARG A 5 -24.39 -15.14 -3.85
C ARG A 5 -22.87 -15.13 -3.71
N GLU A 6 -22.27 -13.95 -3.79
CA GLU A 6 -20.86 -13.76 -3.44
C GLU A 6 -20.68 -13.93 -1.92
N ILE A 7 -19.61 -14.60 -1.51
CA ILE A 7 -19.24 -14.76 -0.10
C ILE A 7 -18.15 -13.73 0.19
N LEU A 8 -18.48 -12.71 0.97
CA LEU A 8 -17.53 -11.70 1.44
C LEU A 8 -16.93 -12.16 2.76
N ALA A 9 -15.79 -12.86 2.69
CA ALA A 9 -15.08 -13.38 3.85
C ALA A 9 -13.56 -13.29 3.68
N LEU A 10 -12.86 -12.87 4.73
CA LEU A 10 -11.40 -12.90 4.79
C LEU A 10 -10.94 -14.30 5.23
N VAL A 11 -10.51 -15.12 4.27
CA VAL A 11 -9.87 -16.41 4.55
C VAL A 11 -8.43 -16.15 4.98
N PRO A 12 -7.98 -16.63 6.16
CA PRO A 12 -6.62 -16.35 6.63
C PRO A 12 -5.54 -16.85 5.66
N ILE A 13 -4.52 -16.03 5.41
CA ILE A 13 -3.36 -16.36 4.57
C ILE A 13 -2.03 -16.23 5.34
N GLY A 14 -1.93 -16.95 6.46
CA GLY A 14 -0.72 -17.02 7.31
C GLY A 14 -0.83 -18.20 8.27
N ASP A 15 0.27 -18.50 8.97
CA ASP A 15 0.37 -19.61 9.91
C ASP A 15 -0.51 -19.39 11.14
N ASP A 16 -0.54 -18.14 11.65
CA ASP A 16 -1.46 -17.72 12.69
C ASP A 16 -2.79 -17.23 12.09
N PRO A 17 -3.95 -17.75 12.54
CA PRO A 17 -5.25 -17.38 11.96
C PRO A 17 -5.64 -15.91 12.10
N GLU A 18 -5.19 -15.20 13.15
CA GLU A 18 -5.51 -13.79 13.31
C GLU A 18 -4.65 -12.93 12.38
N VAL A 19 -3.33 -13.16 12.40
CA VAL A 19 -2.39 -12.48 11.51
C VAL A 19 -2.80 -12.72 10.06
N GLY A 20 -3.09 -13.98 9.70
CA GLY A 20 -3.52 -14.35 8.36
C GLY A 20 -4.80 -13.63 7.89
N ARG A 21 -5.72 -13.25 8.78
CA ARG A 21 -6.91 -12.46 8.38
C ARG A 21 -6.56 -11.02 8.05
N TRP A 22 -5.62 -10.43 8.78
CA TRP A 22 -5.12 -9.08 8.48
C TRP A 22 -4.32 -9.06 7.18
N LEU A 23 -3.52 -10.09 6.91
CA LEU A 23 -2.87 -10.27 5.61
C LEU A 23 -3.89 -10.44 4.47
N ALA A 24 -4.97 -11.20 4.70
CA ALA A 24 -6.07 -11.30 3.74
C ALA A 24 -6.79 -9.97 3.51
N ALA A 25 -6.90 -9.13 4.54
CA ALA A 25 -7.45 -7.78 4.42
C ALA A 25 -6.56 -6.87 3.56
N LEU A 26 -5.23 -6.96 3.68
CA LEU A 26 -4.29 -6.24 2.82
C LEU A 26 -4.48 -6.62 1.35
N GLU A 27 -4.63 -7.91 1.07
CA GLU A 27 -4.94 -8.42 -0.27
C GLU A 27 -6.28 -7.88 -0.80
N ASP A 28 -7.31 -7.81 0.06
CA ASP A 28 -8.61 -7.25 -0.31
C ASP A 28 -8.54 -5.75 -0.63
N GLY A 29 -7.91 -4.97 0.24
CA GLY A 29 -7.70 -3.54 0.02
C GLY A 29 -6.93 -3.25 -1.27
N ARG A 30 -5.90 -4.05 -1.57
CA ARG A 30 -5.13 -3.92 -2.81
C ARG A 30 -5.93 -4.30 -4.05
N ARG A 31 -6.79 -5.32 -3.98
CA ARG A 31 -7.71 -5.65 -5.09
C ARG A 31 -8.60 -4.47 -5.42
N ASP A 32 -9.14 -3.79 -4.42
CA ASP A 32 -9.95 -2.59 -4.63
C ASP A 32 -9.14 -1.45 -5.25
N THR A 33 -7.90 -1.22 -4.78
CA THR A 33 -7.00 -0.23 -5.40
C THR A 33 -6.74 -0.54 -6.87
N LEU A 34 -6.49 -1.81 -7.21
CA LEU A 34 -6.26 -2.22 -8.60
C LEU A 34 -7.51 -2.08 -9.48
N ARG A 35 -8.71 -2.34 -8.93
CA ARG A 35 -9.99 -2.09 -9.63
C ARG A 35 -10.19 -0.60 -9.93
N GLU A 36 -9.82 0.29 -9.01
CA GLU A 36 -9.92 1.73 -9.26
C GLU A 36 -9.00 2.22 -10.42
N LEU A 37 -7.98 1.44 -10.76
CA LEU A 37 -7.10 1.70 -11.90
C LEU A 37 -7.69 1.24 -13.24
N GLU A 38 -8.82 0.54 -13.25
CA GLU A 38 -9.54 0.20 -14.48
C GLU A 38 -9.96 1.47 -15.21
N GLY A 39 -9.53 1.61 -16.47
CA GLY A 39 -9.81 2.79 -17.29
C GLY A 39 -8.85 3.97 -17.10
N VAL A 40 -7.85 3.87 -16.20
CA VAL A 40 -6.78 4.88 -16.10
C VAL A 40 -5.91 4.84 -17.35
N THR A 41 -5.79 5.98 -18.04
CA THR A 41 -4.95 6.12 -19.24
C THR A 41 -3.56 6.64 -18.90
N PRO A 42 -2.56 6.48 -19.79
CA PRO A 42 -1.22 7.02 -19.56
C PRO A 42 -1.20 8.53 -19.27
N GLU A 43 -2.09 9.31 -19.90
CA GLU A 43 -2.19 10.76 -19.69
C GLU A 43 -2.71 11.12 -18.30
N MET A 44 -3.52 10.25 -17.69
CA MET A 44 -4.02 10.44 -16.33
C MET A 44 -2.94 10.16 -15.27
N LEU A 45 -1.98 9.27 -15.55
CA LEU A 45 -0.99 8.81 -14.58
C LEU A 45 -0.14 9.93 -14.01
N ASP A 46 0.35 10.79 -14.90
CA ASP A 46 1.26 11.90 -14.60
C ASP A 46 0.51 13.24 -14.60
N TRP A 47 -0.82 13.22 -14.60
CA TRP A 47 -1.61 14.43 -14.51
C TRP A 47 -1.70 14.92 -13.06
N TYR A 48 -1.45 16.21 -12.88
CA TYR A 48 -1.58 16.91 -11.59
C TYR A 48 -2.77 17.86 -11.61
N SER A 49 -3.62 17.75 -10.60
CA SER A 49 -4.68 18.74 -10.33
C SER A 49 -4.11 20.04 -9.74
N ASP A 50 -4.90 21.11 -9.74
CA ASP A 50 -4.48 22.40 -9.16
C ASP A 50 -4.27 22.32 -7.63
N ALA A 51 -4.96 21.41 -6.94
CA ALA A 51 -4.74 20.99 -5.56
C ALA A 51 -5.58 19.74 -5.24
N PRO A 52 -5.03 18.65 -4.66
CA PRO A 52 -3.63 18.43 -4.23
C PRO A 52 -2.65 18.14 -5.38
N ARG A 53 -1.36 18.43 -5.15
CA ARG A 53 -0.24 18.25 -6.12
C ARG A 53 0.26 16.81 -6.21
N ASN A 54 -0.63 15.83 -6.26
CA ASN A 54 -0.23 14.44 -6.48
C ASN A 54 -0.80 13.94 -7.81
N SER A 55 -0.01 13.18 -8.54
CA SER A 55 -0.46 12.40 -9.69
C SER A 55 -0.87 11.00 -9.25
N ILE A 56 -1.61 10.26 -10.08
CA ILE A 56 -1.97 8.86 -9.79
C ILE A 56 -0.69 8.02 -9.62
N GLY A 57 0.31 8.22 -10.49
CA GLY A 57 1.61 7.53 -10.40
C GLY A 57 2.32 7.79 -9.06
N THR A 58 2.31 9.04 -8.60
CA THR A 58 2.87 9.44 -7.30
C THR A 58 2.16 8.76 -6.13
N LEU A 59 0.83 8.71 -6.15
CA LEU A 59 0.05 8.04 -5.10
C LEU A 59 0.30 6.52 -5.06
N LEU A 60 0.41 5.88 -6.22
CA LEU A 60 0.72 4.44 -6.29
C LEU A 60 2.13 4.13 -5.74
N TYR A 61 3.11 4.99 -6.02
CA TYR A 61 4.44 4.87 -5.44
C TYR A 61 4.40 5.03 -3.92
N HIS A 62 3.73 6.07 -3.44
CA HIS A 62 3.59 6.37 -2.02
C HIS A 62 2.88 5.25 -1.24
N ILE A 63 1.82 4.66 -1.79
CA ILE A 63 1.14 3.49 -1.18
C ILE A 63 2.13 2.33 -0.99
N ALA A 64 2.91 2.01 -2.02
CA ALA A 64 3.91 0.94 -1.95
C ALA A 64 5.00 1.25 -0.91
N LEU A 65 5.47 2.50 -0.88
CA LEU A 65 6.51 2.93 0.06
C LEU A 65 6.03 2.86 1.51
N ILE A 66 4.83 3.37 1.81
CA ILE A 66 4.28 3.36 3.18
C ILE A 66 4.03 1.93 3.66
N GLU A 67 3.54 1.04 2.81
CA GLU A 67 3.41 -0.37 3.17
C GLU A 67 4.77 -0.99 3.53
N ALA A 68 5.81 -0.76 2.72
CA ALA A 68 7.15 -1.28 2.99
C ALA A 68 7.78 -0.68 4.25
N ALA A 69 7.68 0.64 4.45
CA ALA A 69 8.24 1.34 5.59
C ALA A 69 7.64 0.82 6.90
N TRP A 70 6.31 0.79 7.03
CA TRP A 70 5.66 0.32 8.26
C TRP A 70 5.98 -1.13 8.61
N VAL A 71 6.11 -1.99 7.60
CA VAL A 71 6.45 -3.40 7.82
C VAL A 71 7.91 -3.54 8.25
N THR A 72 8.83 -2.86 7.58
CA THR A 72 10.26 -2.97 7.87
C THR A 72 10.65 -2.30 9.19
N GLU A 73 10.19 -1.07 9.42
CA GLU A 73 10.57 -0.24 10.57
C GLU A 73 9.77 -0.61 11.82
N GLU A 74 8.43 -0.60 11.76
CA GLU A 74 7.62 -0.77 12.96
C GLU A 74 7.30 -2.24 13.29
N MET A 75 7.09 -3.09 12.28
CA MET A 75 6.70 -4.48 12.53
C MET A 75 7.90 -5.40 12.70
N LEU A 76 8.89 -5.30 11.81
CA LEU A 76 10.08 -6.16 11.80
C LEU A 76 11.28 -5.53 12.52
N ALA A 77 11.24 -4.21 12.78
CA ALA A 77 12.33 -3.47 13.43
C ALA A 77 13.69 -3.70 12.78
N LEU A 78 13.71 -3.70 11.44
CA LEU A 78 14.93 -3.84 10.66
C LEU A 78 15.81 -2.59 10.81
N THR A 79 17.11 -2.80 10.90
CA THR A 79 18.10 -1.70 10.98
C THR A 79 18.53 -1.18 9.62
N ASP A 80 18.33 -1.98 8.58
CA ASP A 80 18.79 -1.72 7.22
C ASP A 80 17.66 -2.00 6.23
N GLU A 81 17.61 -1.23 5.15
CA GLU A 81 16.62 -1.42 4.10
C GLU A 81 16.95 -2.70 3.28
N PRO A 82 16.00 -3.64 3.14
CA PRO A 82 16.19 -4.83 2.30
C PRO A 82 16.47 -4.46 0.85
N SER A 83 17.50 -5.07 0.24
CA SER A 83 17.91 -4.75 -1.14
C SER A 83 16.80 -4.92 -2.18
N ASP A 84 15.91 -5.88 -1.94
CA ASP A 84 14.80 -6.18 -2.84
C ASP A 84 13.72 -5.07 -2.80
N LEU A 85 13.51 -4.47 -1.62
CA LEU A 85 12.64 -3.30 -1.47
C LEU A 85 13.31 -2.04 -2.02
N ALA A 86 14.59 -1.82 -1.75
CA ALA A 86 15.34 -0.67 -2.27
C ALA A 86 15.34 -0.62 -3.81
N ALA A 87 15.37 -1.79 -4.47
CA ALA A 87 15.25 -1.88 -5.93
C ALA A 87 13.86 -1.47 -6.45
N LEU A 88 12.81 -1.74 -5.67
CA LEU A 88 11.44 -1.36 -6.00
C LEU A 88 11.14 0.10 -5.65
N LEU A 89 11.78 0.63 -4.60
CA LEU A 89 11.51 1.91 -3.96
C LEU A 89 12.76 2.83 -3.96
N PRO A 90 13.32 3.18 -5.13
CA PRO A 90 14.60 3.91 -5.22
C PRO A 90 14.51 5.40 -4.85
N TRP A 91 13.32 5.91 -4.57
CA TRP A 91 13.06 7.32 -4.28
C TRP A 91 12.54 7.50 -2.86
N ALA A 92 12.97 8.58 -2.20
CA ALA A 92 12.46 8.97 -0.89
C ALA A 92 10.95 9.25 -0.94
N ASP A 93 10.25 9.16 0.21
CA ASP A 93 8.82 9.48 0.31
C ASP A 93 8.52 10.92 -0.13
N ARG A 94 9.36 11.86 0.30
CA ARG A 94 9.12 13.29 0.16
C ARG A 94 10.34 14.07 -0.30
N ASP A 95 10.08 15.19 -0.97
CA ASP A 95 11.07 16.21 -1.29
C ASP A 95 11.41 17.09 -0.06
N ASP A 96 12.40 17.98 -0.22
CA ASP A 96 12.82 18.93 0.83
C ASP A 96 11.70 19.89 1.28
N GLY A 97 10.64 20.04 0.47
CA GLY A 97 9.46 20.82 0.77
C GLY A 97 8.35 20.05 1.50
N GLY A 98 8.54 18.74 1.72
CA GLY A 98 7.56 17.86 2.36
C GLY A 98 6.46 17.35 1.42
N HIS A 99 6.54 17.60 0.11
CA HIS A 99 5.62 17.05 -0.88
C HIS A 99 6.01 15.62 -1.22
N LEU A 100 5.04 14.80 -1.65
CA LEU A 100 5.35 13.45 -2.13
C LEU A 100 6.29 13.52 -3.33
N SER A 101 7.31 12.67 -3.34
CA SER A 101 8.25 12.57 -4.45
C SER A 101 7.51 12.15 -5.72
N PRO A 102 7.64 12.91 -6.82
CA PRO A 102 7.04 12.54 -8.09
C PRO A 102 7.56 11.19 -8.59
N ALA A 103 6.64 10.34 -9.04
CA ALA A 103 6.96 9.05 -9.66
C ALA A 103 6.54 9.01 -11.14
N ASP A 104 6.80 10.11 -11.85
CA ASP A 104 6.34 10.35 -13.22
C ASP A 104 7.15 9.59 -14.28
N GLY A 105 6.61 9.49 -15.50
CA GLY A 105 7.28 8.89 -16.66
C GLY A 105 7.33 7.36 -16.63
N LEU A 106 6.63 6.74 -15.69
CA LEU A 106 6.47 5.31 -15.56
C LEU A 106 5.14 4.84 -16.17
N SER A 107 5.13 3.61 -16.69
CA SER A 107 3.86 3.00 -17.13
C SER A 107 3.02 2.55 -15.93
N LEU A 108 1.70 2.50 -16.09
CA LEU A 108 0.78 1.93 -15.08
C LEU A 108 1.25 0.53 -14.64
N ASP A 109 1.65 -0.29 -15.61
CA ASP A 109 2.16 -1.65 -15.40
C ASP A 109 3.46 -1.68 -14.57
N ALA A 110 4.32 -0.66 -14.65
CA ALA A 110 5.47 -0.52 -13.75
C ALA A 110 5.05 -0.21 -12.31
N HIS A 111 4.07 0.67 -12.10
CA HIS A 111 3.52 0.92 -10.76
C HIS A 111 2.81 -0.31 -10.18
N VAL A 112 2.02 -1.01 -10.98
CA VAL A 112 1.33 -2.24 -10.55
C VAL A 112 2.34 -3.34 -10.17
N ARG A 113 3.41 -3.53 -10.96
CA ARG A 113 4.50 -4.44 -10.59
C ARG A 113 5.17 -4.05 -9.27
N ARG A 114 5.38 -2.76 -9.02
CA ARG A 114 5.95 -2.28 -7.75
C ARG A 114 5.04 -2.64 -6.58
N LEU A 115 3.75 -2.33 -6.67
CA LEU A 115 2.77 -2.69 -5.64
C LEU A 115 2.74 -4.20 -5.38
N ALA A 116 2.77 -5.01 -6.44
CA ALA A 116 2.79 -6.46 -6.33
C ALA A 116 4.10 -6.97 -5.69
N GLY A 117 5.24 -6.40 -6.05
CA GLY A 117 6.54 -6.76 -5.48
C GLY A 117 6.63 -6.47 -3.98
N VAL A 118 6.22 -5.27 -3.58
CA VAL A 118 6.17 -4.90 -2.15
C VAL A 118 5.22 -5.83 -1.39
N ARG A 119 4.01 -6.06 -1.92
CA ARG A 119 3.05 -6.96 -1.28
C ARG A 119 3.57 -8.38 -1.13
N ALA A 120 4.20 -8.93 -2.16
CA ALA A 120 4.79 -10.27 -2.11
C ALA A 120 5.85 -10.36 -1.00
N TRP A 121 6.72 -9.36 -0.91
CA TRP A 121 7.73 -9.26 0.14
C TRP A 121 7.08 -9.19 1.53
N VAL A 122 6.05 -8.35 1.72
CA VAL A 122 5.32 -8.23 2.99
C VAL A 122 4.68 -9.56 3.40
N LEU A 123 3.97 -10.23 2.49
CA LEU A 123 3.34 -11.51 2.78
C LEU A 123 4.36 -12.59 3.14
N GLU A 124 5.49 -12.64 2.43
CA GLU A 124 6.58 -13.58 2.72
C GLU A 124 7.09 -13.41 4.16
N HIS A 125 7.31 -12.17 4.60
CA HIS A 125 7.91 -11.89 5.91
C HIS A 125 6.93 -11.92 7.06
N LEU A 126 5.63 -11.67 6.82
CA LEU A 126 4.61 -11.64 7.86
C LEU A 126 3.81 -12.94 7.99
N SER A 127 3.85 -13.84 7.01
CA SER A 127 3.05 -15.07 7.00
C SER A 127 3.30 -15.99 8.21
N SER A 128 4.53 -15.98 8.75
CA SER A 128 4.94 -16.80 9.90
C SER A 128 4.95 -16.02 11.22
N MET A 129 4.56 -14.75 11.23
CA MET A 129 4.50 -13.94 12.44
C MET A 129 3.48 -14.55 13.41
N THR A 130 3.90 -14.73 14.66
CA THR A 130 3.03 -15.28 15.70
C THR A 130 2.04 -14.24 16.21
N ASN A 131 0.91 -14.69 16.77
CA ASN A 131 -0.04 -13.80 17.44
C ASN A 131 0.62 -12.93 18.53
N GLU A 132 1.52 -13.52 19.32
CA GLU A 132 2.22 -12.80 20.38
C GLU A 132 3.09 -11.66 19.81
N GLU A 133 3.83 -11.92 18.72
CA GLU A 133 4.67 -10.89 18.07
C GLU A 133 3.82 -9.80 17.41
N PHE A 134 2.69 -10.18 16.84
CA PHE A 134 1.74 -9.30 16.18
C PHE A 134 1.12 -8.27 17.14
N HIS A 135 0.94 -8.66 18.40
CA HIS A 135 0.41 -7.80 19.47
C HIS A 135 1.50 -7.17 20.35
N ARG A 136 2.78 -7.45 20.08
CA ARG A 136 3.89 -6.93 20.90
C ARG A 136 4.10 -5.44 20.64
N VAL A 137 3.78 -4.61 21.63
CA VAL A 137 4.08 -3.18 21.61
C VAL A 137 5.60 -2.96 21.59
N ARG A 138 6.05 -2.08 20.69
CA ARG A 138 7.43 -1.64 20.51
C ARG A 138 7.50 -0.13 20.74
N SER A 139 8.62 0.36 21.27
CA SER A 139 8.83 1.79 21.54
C SER A 139 9.70 2.42 20.45
N PHE A 140 9.23 3.54 19.90
CA PHE A 140 9.93 4.38 18.92
C PHE A 140 10.20 5.76 19.53
N GLU A 141 10.96 6.62 18.85
CA GLU A 141 11.35 7.93 19.40
C GLU A 141 10.15 8.79 19.84
N ARG A 142 9.06 8.74 19.07
CA ARG A 142 7.89 9.63 19.26
C ARG A 142 6.63 8.93 19.77
N TYR A 143 6.55 7.62 19.69
CA TYR A 143 5.34 6.86 19.98
C TYR A 143 5.64 5.40 20.26
N GLU A 144 4.64 4.66 20.72
CA GLU A 144 4.68 3.20 20.83
C GLU A 144 3.64 2.62 19.88
N ALA A 145 3.96 1.52 19.22
CA ALA A 145 3.06 0.87 18.27
C ALA A 145 3.24 -0.66 18.31
N ALA A 146 2.17 -1.36 17.96
CA ALA A 146 2.18 -2.80 17.74
C ALA A 146 1.87 -3.11 16.25
N PRO A 147 2.32 -4.25 15.73
CA PRO A 147 2.09 -4.63 14.34
C PRO A 147 0.63 -4.69 13.91
N ASP A 148 -0.29 -5.04 14.81
CA ASP A 148 -1.72 -5.03 14.56
C ASP A 148 -2.26 -3.64 14.19
N TRP A 149 -1.85 -2.61 14.94
CA TRP A 149 -2.15 -1.22 14.64
C TRP A 149 -1.50 -0.77 13.34
N ALA A 150 -0.26 -1.21 13.08
CA ALA A 150 0.47 -0.88 11.85
C ALA A 150 -0.26 -1.43 10.60
N ILE A 151 -0.72 -2.69 10.59
CA ILE A 151 -1.51 -3.21 9.45
C ILE A 151 -2.81 -2.42 9.30
N HIS A 152 -3.52 -2.14 10.39
CA HIS A 152 -4.72 -1.30 10.35
C HIS A 152 -4.42 0.07 9.70
N HIS A 153 -3.32 0.72 10.09
CA HIS A 153 -2.90 2.00 9.52
C HIS A 153 -2.63 1.89 8.01
N ILE A 154 -1.88 0.87 7.57
CA ILE A 154 -1.59 0.64 6.14
C ILE A 154 -2.90 0.49 5.35
N LEU A 155 -3.85 -0.30 5.86
CA LEU A 155 -5.16 -0.51 5.21
C LEU A 155 -5.94 0.79 5.06
N GLN A 156 -6.04 1.56 6.15
CA GLN A 156 -6.74 2.85 6.13
C GLN A 156 -6.06 3.83 5.15
N HIS A 157 -4.73 3.92 5.23
CA HIS A 157 -3.93 4.83 4.42
C HIS A 157 -4.03 4.52 2.92
N GLU A 158 -3.99 3.24 2.54
CA GLU A 158 -4.21 2.83 1.15
C GLU A 158 -5.64 3.17 0.68
N ALA A 159 -6.65 2.94 1.50
CA ALA A 159 -8.04 3.28 1.16
C ALA A 159 -8.26 4.79 0.96
N GLU A 160 -7.64 5.62 1.79
CA GLU A 160 -7.68 7.08 1.68
C GLU A 160 -7.05 7.57 0.37
N HIS A 161 -5.85 7.06 0.02
CA HIS A 161 -5.21 7.41 -1.25
C HIS A 161 -5.89 6.80 -2.46
N ARG A 162 -6.54 5.64 -2.33
CA ARG A 162 -7.40 5.08 -3.37
C ARG A 162 -8.55 6.03 -3.71
N SER A 163 -9.20 6.62 -2.71
CA SER A 163 -10.22 7.65 -2.97
C SER A 163 -9.64 8.89 -3.67
N HIS A 164 -8.40 9.25 -3.36
CA HIS A 164 -7.70 10.34 -4.06
C HIS A 164 -7.39 9.97 -5.53
N ILE A 165 -6.97 8.74 -5.81
CA ILE A 165 -6.79 8.23 -7.18
C ILE A 165 -8.11 8.31 -7.97
N ALA A 166 -9.23 7.87 -7.38
CA ALA A 166 -10.54 7.94 -8.01
C ALA A 166 -10.93 9.40 -8.33
N LEU A 167 -10.71 10.32 -7.40
CA LEU A 167 -10.95 11.75 -7.61
C LEU A 167 -10.13 12.30 -8.79
N LEU A 168 -8.85 11.95 -8.89
CA LEU A 168 -7.98 12.41 -9.98
C LEU A 168 -8.44 11.87 -11.34
N ARG A 169 -8.74 10.57 -11.41
CA ARG A 169 -9.27 9.91 -12.62
C ARG A 169 -10.54 10.60 -13.12
N ASP A 170 -11.51 10.78 -12.22
CA ASP A 170 -12.82 11.33 -12.56
C ASP A 170 -12.72 12.83 -12.92
N THR A 171 -11.87 13.58 -12.21
CA THR A 171 -11.62 14.99 -12.53
C THR A 171 -10.95 15.15 -13.89
N PHE A 172 -9.99 14.29 -14.24
CA PHE A 172 -9.36 14.32 -15.56
C PHE A 172 -10.38 14.01 -16.66
N ALA A 173 -11.22 13.00 -16.47
CA ALA A 173 -12.23 12.58 -17.45
C ALA A 173 -13.30 13.65 -17.71
N ALA A 174 -13.54 14.56 -16.76
CA ALA A 174 -14.51 15.64 -16.88
C ALA A 174 -13.99 16.90 -17.59
N ARG A 175 -12.72 16.92 -18.03
CA ARG A 175 -12.08 18.06 -18.70
C ARG A 175 -12.50 18.23 -20.16
#